data_AF-A0A5E4BMX6-F1
#
_entry.id   AF-A0A5E4BMX6-F1
#
_cell.length_a   1.000
_cell.length_b   1.000
_cell.length_c   1.000
_cell.angle_alpha   90.00
_cell.angle_beta   90.00
_cell.angle_gamma   90.00
#
_symmetry.space_group_name_H-M   'P 1'
#
loop_
_entity.id
_entity.type
_entity.pdbx_description
1 polymer ?
#
loop_
_entity_poly.entity_id
_entity_poly.type
_entity_poly.pdbx_seq_one_letter_code
_entity_poly.pdbx_strand_id
1 'polypeptide(L)'
;VTMLKTGLLKEEEEDQAGSIHNLPLVTSQRPFYDGPIPTPRQKPFQSGSTPLHLTHRFMVWNSIGIIRCYNDEHDNAIDVEFHDTSIHHATHLSNALNYTVADLSHEAILLACESTDELASKLHCLHFSSWDSSKEWIVDMPQNEDIEAICLGQGWAAAATSALLLRLFTIGGVQKEVFSLPGPVVSMAGHGEQLFIIYHR
;
A
#
# COMPACT_ATOMS: atom_id res chain seq x y z
N VAL A 1 -66.18 -6.02 -39.23
CA VAL A 1 -66.98 -7.25 -39.39
C VAL A 1 -66.20 -8.34 -38.65
N THR A 2 -66.58 -8.82 -37.46
CA THR A 2 -67.85 -8.70 -36.70
C THR A 2 -67.56 -8.64 -35.19
N MET A 3 -68.53 -8.18 -34.40
CA MET A 3 -68.49 -8.13 -32.92
C MET A 3 -68.24 -9.50 -32.27
N LEU A 4 -67.82 -9.49 -31.01
CA LEU A 4 -68.57 -10.18 -29.95
C LEU A 4 -68.61 -9.33 -28.67
N LYS A 5 -69.61 -9.57 -27.82
CA LYS A 5 -70.30 -8.54 -27.04
C LYS A 5 -70.82 -9.11 -25.71
N THR A 6 -70.34 -8.60 -24.58
CA THR A 6 -70.86 -8.82 -23.21
C THR A 6 -70.19 -7.79 -22.29
N GLY A 7 -70.84 -7.10 -21.34
CA GLY A 7 -72.27 -6.98 -21.01
C GLY A 7 -72.56 -5.53 -20.55
N LEU A 8 -73.80 -5.23 -20.14
CA LEU A 8 -74.28 -3.85 -19.89
C LEU A 8 -75.03 -3.79 -18.56
N LEU A 9 -74.92 -2.66 -17.82
CA LEU A 9 -75.70 -2.27 -16.62
C LEU A 9 -75.31 -3.03 -15.33
N LYS A 10 -75.32 -2.48 -14.10
CA LYS A 10 -75.76 -1.22 -13.43
C LYS A 10 -75.03 -1.17 -12.04
N GLU A 11 -74.83 -0.09 -11.27
CA GLU A 11 -75.03 1.37 -11.38
C GLU A 11 -74.26 2.11 -10.24
N GLU A 12 -74.26 3.47 -10.25
CA GLU A 12 -74.09 4.44 -9.13
C GLU A 12 -72.83 4.48 -8.22
N GLU A 13 -72.33 5.71 -8.02
CA GLU A 13 -71.29 6.14 -7.05
C GLU A 13 -71.93 6.66 -5.74
N GLU A 14 -71.09 7.12 -4.80
CA GLU A 14 -71.42 7.89 -3.58
C GLU A 14 -72.05 7.09 -2.40
N ASP A 15 -71.61 7.19 -1.13
CA ASP A 15 -70.52 8.01 -0.56
C ASP A 15 -70.08 7.50 0.85
N GLN A 16 -69.02 8.12 1.38
CA GLN A 16 -68.68 8.35 2.79
C GLN A 16 -67.90 7.35 3.68
N ALA A 17 -66.79 7.92 4.18
CA ALA A 17 -66.33 7.90 5.58
C ALA A 17 -65.59 6.66 6.12
N GLY A 18 -64.31 6.53 5.72
CA GLY A 18 -63.30 5.75 6.44
C GLY A 18 -61.96 6.48 6.48
N SER A 19 -61.81 7.48 7.35
CA SER A 19 -60.57 8.27 7.47
C SER A 19 -59.42 7.44 8.06
N ILE A 20 -58.70 6.73 7.21
CA ILE A 20 -57.38 6.19 7.55
C ILE A 20 -56.43 7.38 7.56
N HIS A 21 -55.99 7.76 8.76
CA HIS A 21 -55.04 8.86 8.95
C HIS A 21 -53.81 8.66 8.08
N ASN A 22 -53.55 9.63 7.20
CA ASN A 22 -52.22 9.84 6.64
C ASN A 22 -51.27 10.13 7.80
N LEU A 23 -50.63 9.08 8.33
CA LEU A 23 -49.48 9.23 9.20
C LEU A 23 -48.47 10.07 8.42
N PRO A 24 -48.00 11.22 8.96
CA PRO A 24 -46.99 11.99 8.28
C PRO A 24 -45.80 11.06 8.06
N LEU A 25 -45.32 10.99 6.80
CA LEU A 25 -44.10 10.26 6.49
C LEU A 25 -43.02 10.85 7.41
N VAL A 26 -42.62 10.07 8.43
CA VAL A 26 -41.52 10.43 9.31
C VAL A 26 -40.27 10.33 8.45
N THR A 27 -40.02 11.40 7.70
CA THR A 27 -38.72 11.64 7.13
C THR A 27 -37.78 11.63 8.32
N SER A 28 -36.99 10.57 8.39
CA SER A 28 -35.84 10.47 9.28
C SER A 28 -34.83 11.49 8.77
N GLN A 29 -35.13 12.77 9.03
CA GLN A 29 -34.17 13.85 9.00
C GLN A 29 -33.20 13.54 10.14
N ARG A 30 -32.24 12.65 9.85
CA ARG A 30 -31.02 12.55 10.64
C ARG A 30 -30.53 14.00 10.80
N PRO A 31 -30.36 14.49 12.03
CA PRO A 31 -29.98 15.88 12.23
C PRO A 31 -28.74 16.16 11.40
N PHE A 32 -28.82 17.22 10.58
CA PHE A 32 -27.75 17.60 9.67
C PHE A 32 -26.53 17.98 10.52
N TYR A 33 -25.58 17.06 10.62
CA TYR A 33 -24.37 17.24 11.42
C TYR A 33 -23.43 18.17 10.67
N ASP A 34 -23.54 19.47 10.98
CA ASP A 34 -22.62 20.52 10.51
C ASP A 34 -21.51 20.73 11.55
N GLY A 35 -20.71 19.69 11.76
CA GLY A 35 -19.61 19.66 12.71
C GLY A 35 -18.30 19.19 12.07
N PRO A 36 -17.19 19.15 12.83
CA PRO A 36 -15.90 18.73 12.30
C PRO A 36 -15.94 17.30 11.75
N ILE A 37 -15.62 17.15 10.47
CA ILE A 37 -15.48 15.86 9.80
C ILE A 37 -14.08 15.30 10.10
N PRO A 38 -13.92 14.03 10.51
CA PRO A 38 -12.60 13.42 10.71
C PRO A 38 -11.75 13.48 9.44
N THR A 39 -10.55 14.06 9.54
CA THR A 39 -9.59 14.09 8.43
C THR A 39 -9.21 12.66 8.04
N PRO A 40 -9.30 12.27 6.76
CA PRO A 40 -8.81 10.97 6.30
C PRO A 40 -7.33 10.79 6.63
N ARG A 41 -6.97 9.64 7.22
CA ARG A 41 -5.58 9.29 7.48
C ARG A 41 -4.82 9.12 6.16
N GLN A 42 -3.68 9.80 6.02
CA GLN A 42 -2.82 9.61 4.85
C GLN A 42 -2.24 8.19 4.82
N LYS A 43 -2.10 7.64 3.61
CA LYS A 43 -1.49 6.32 3.35
C LYS A 43 0.02 6.33 3.64
N PRO A 44 0.64 5.16 3.88
CA PRO A 44 2.09 5.06 3.94
C PRO A 44 2.75 5.45 2.61
N PHE A 45 3.99 5.95 2.67
CA PHE A 45 4.79 6.30 1.51
C PHE A 45 6.30 6.17 1.77
N GLN A 46 7.07 5.88 0.72
CA GLN A 46 8.52 5.99 0.73
C GLN A 46 8.94 7.43 0.47
N SER A 47 9.78 7.99 1.34
CA SER A 47 10.33 9.33 1.15
C SER A 47 11.25 9.37 -0.09
N GLY A 48 11.05 10.37 -0.96
CA GLY A 48 11.76 10.46 -2.24
C GLY A 48 11.16 9.61 -3.38
N SER A 49 9.98 9.01 -3.19
CA SER A 49 9.22 8.32 -4.24
C SER A 49 8.21 9.22 -4.95
N THR A 50 7.78 8.83 -6.16
CA THR A 50 6.62 9.41 -6.86
C THR A 50 5.38 8.50 -6.71
N PRO A 51 4.18 8.87 -7.21
CA PRO A 51 3.01 7.97 -7.18
C PRO A 51 3.20 6.64 -7.92
N LEU A 52 2.44 5.61 -7.51
CA LEU A 52 2.51 4.25 -8.07
C LEU A 52 1.88 4.13 -9.47
N HIS A 53 0.89 4.96 -9.80
CA HIS A 53 0.13 4.91 -11.06
C HIS A 53 0.90 5.46 -12.29
N LEU A 54 2.20 5.72 -12.15
CA LEU A 54 3.05 6.24 -13.23
C LEU A 54 3.83 5.08 -13.86
N THR A 55 3.71 4.94 -15.19
CA THR A 55 4.44 3.94 -16.01
C THR A 55 5.94 4.01 -15.78
N HIS A 56 6.48 5.20 -15.53
CA HIS A 56 7.85 5.41 -15.10
C HIS A 56 7.83 6.24 -13.81
N ARG A 57 8.30 5.64 -12.71
CA ARG A 57 8.27 6.21 -11.35
C ARG A 57 9.64 6.16 -10.69
N PHE A 58 9.91 7.12 -9.82
CA PHE A 58 10.95 6.97 -8.80
C PHE A 58 10.40 6.13 -7.66
N MET A 59 11.06 5.02 -7.33
CA MET A 59 10.79 4.26 -6.11
C MET A 59 11.47 4.91 -4.91
N VAL A 60 12.68 5.45 -5.10
CA VAL A 60 13.38 6.35 -4.17
C VAL A 60 14.39 7.20 -4.94
N TRP A 61 14.55 8.46 -4.54
CA TRP A 61 15.71 9.30 -4.86
C TRP A 61 16.23 9.86 -3.54
N ASN A 62 17.45 9.49 -3.16
CA ASN A 62 18.11 9.95 -1.94
C ASN A 62 19.56 10.41 -2.22
N SER A 63 20.35 10.62 -1.16
CA SER A 63 21.74 11.11 -1.26
C SER A 63 22.73 10.08 -1.81
N ILE A 64 22.37 8.80 -1.93
CA ILE A 64 23.22 7.73 -2.48
C ILE A 64 22.99 7.56 -3.98
N GLY A 65 21.72 7.60 -4.39
CA GLY A 65 21.35 7.33 -5.77
C GLY A 65 19.85 7.43 -6.03
N ILE A 66 19.43 6.73 -7.08
CA ILE A 66 18.09 6.74 -7.63
C ILE A 66 17.68 5.31 -7.96
N ILE A 67 16.51 4.88 -7.49
CA ILE A 67 15.84 3.66 -7.95
C ILE A 67 14.62 4.08 -8.78
N ARG A 68 14.59 3.67 -10.04
CA ARG A 68 13.48 3.87 -10.97
C ARG A 68 12.77 2.53 -11.21
N CYS A 69 11.46 2.57 -11.35
CA CYS A 69 10.66 1.45 -11.82
C CYS A 69 9.94 1.88 -13.10
N TYR A 70 10.03 1.00 -14.10
CA TYR A 70 9.31 1.06 -15.36
C TYR A 70 8.32 -0.09 -15.33
N ASN A 71 7.04 0.19 -15.49
CA ASN A 71 5.97 -0.80 -15.49
C ASN A 71 4.98 -0.42 -16.60
N ASP A 72 5.20 -0.97 -17.79
CA ASP A 72 4.28 -0.86 -18.92
C ASP A 72 3.58 -2.20 -19.22
N GLU A 73 2.81 -2.27 -20.31
CA GLU A 73 2.02 -3.47 -20.64
C GLU A 73 2.87 -4.68 -21.09
N HIS A 74 4.16 -4.48 -21.38
CA HIS A 74 5.06 -5.50 -21.93
C HIS A 74 6.17 -5.85 -20.93
N ASP A 75 6.79 -4.85 -20.31
CA ASP A 75 7.95 -5.00 -19.44
C ASP A 75 7.75 -4.32 -18.07
N ASN A 76 8.17 -5.01 -17.00
CA ASN A 76 8.31 -4.44 -15.66
C ASN A 76 9.77 -4.61 -15.18
N ALA A 77 10.46 -3.49 -14.95
CA ALA A 77 11.88 -3.43 -14.67
C ALA A 77 12.22 -2.37 -13.60
N ILE A 78 13.31 -2.62 -12.87
CA ILE A 78 13.88 -1.72 -11.87
C ILE A 78 15.32 -1.39 -12.26
N ASP A 79 15.62 -0.10 -12.37
CA ASP A 79 16.98 0.41 -12.60
C ASP A 79 17.49 1.17 -11.38
N VAL A 80 18.71 0.86 -10.96
CA VAL A 80 19.42 1.51 -9.86
C VAL A 80 20.64 2.26 -10.40
N GLU A 81 20.68 3.56 -10.13
CA GLU A 81 21.77 4.47 -10.47
C GLU A 81 22.38 5.04 -9.18
N PHE A 82 23.71 5.01 -9.07
CA PHE A 82 24.44 5.60 -7.94
C PHE A 82 25.01 6.96 -8.37
N HIS A 83 24.87 7.99 -7.52
CA HIS A 83 25.43 9.32 -7.82
C HIS A 83 26.96 9.30 -7.86
N ASP A 84 27.57 8.42 -7.06
CA ASP A 84 28.99 8.09 -7.11
C ASP A 84 29.15 6.65 -7.64
N THR A 85 29.65 6.54 -8.88
CA THR A 85 29.86 5.27 -9.59
C THR A 85 31.00 4.43 -9.03
N SER A 86 31.77 4.94 -8.05
CA SER A 86 32.75 4.15 -7.30
C SER A 86 32.14 3.28 -6.19
N ILE A 87 30.90 3.58 -5.76
CA ILE A 87 30.17 2.77 -4.77
C ILE A 87 29.78 1.42 -5.37
N HIS A 88 29.04 1.47 -6.49
CA HIS A 88 28.61 0.29 -7.23
C HIS A 88 28.25 0.68 -8.67
N HIS A 89 28.22 -0.33 -9.56
CA HIS A 89 27.78 -0.12 -10.94
C HIS A 89 26.25 0.02 -11.02
N ALA A 90 25.76 0.67 -12.08
CA ALA A 90 24.34 0.73 -12.37
C ALA A 90 23.77 -0.69 -12.50
N THR A 91 22.65 -0.96 -11.82
CA THR A 91 22.08 -2.32 -11.69
C THR A 91 20.69 -2.35 -12.31
N HIS A 92 20.46 -3.31 -13.20
CA HIS A 92 19.18 -3.54 -13.88
C HIS A 92 18.56 -4.85 -13.41
N LEU A 93 17.29 -4.81 -13.03
CA LEU A 93 16.54 -5.94 -12.47
C LEU A 93 15.21 -6.12 -13.21
N SER A 94 14.86 -7.36 -13.57
CA SER A 94 13.50 -7.68 -14.00
C SER A 94 12.59 -7.77 -12.77
N ASN A 95 11.49 -7.01 -12.76
CA ASN A 95 10.62 -6.84 -11.61
C ASN A 95 9.46 -7.86 -11.59
N ALA A 96 9.78 -9.14 -11.78
CA ALA A 96 8.79 -10.22 -11.89
C ALA A 96 7.89 -10.40 -10.64
N LEU A 97 8.34 -9.91 -9.48
CA LEU A 97 7.59 -9.95 -8.21
C LEU A 97 6.81 -8.65 -7.91
N ASN A 98 6.76 -7.71 -8.85
CA ASN A 98 6.06 -6.43 -8.73
C ASN A 98 6.40 -5.65 -7.44
N TYR A 99 7.69 -5.48 -7.15
CA TYR A 99 8.14 -4.62 -6.05
C TYR A 99 7.65 -3.18 -6.25
N THR A 100 7.02 -2.62 -5.21
CA THR A 100 6.36 -1.30 -5.22
C THR A 100 7.10 -0.28 -4.36
N VAL A 101 7.75 -0.75 -3.29
CA VAL A 101 8.54 0.05 -2.33
C VAL A 101 10.03 -0.30 -2.48
N ALA A 102 10.90 0.70 -2.40
CA ALA A 102 12.36 0.50 -2.42
C ALA A 102 13.09 1.49 -1.51
N ASP A 103 14.25 1.10 -1.00
CA ASP A 103 15.21 2.00 -0.36
C ASP A 103 16.64 1.68 -0.81
N LEU A 104 17.55 2.66 -0.73
CA LEU A 104 18.92 2.56 -1.25
C LEU A 104 19.94 3.07 -0.24
N SER A 105 20.89 2.23 0.14
CA SER A 105 22.04 2.62 0.96
C SER A 105 23.35 2.44 0.20
N HIS A 106 24.47 2.76 0.86
CA HIS A 106 25.82 2.47 0.37
C HIS A 106 26.20 0.98 0.46
N GLU A 107 25.32 0.14 1.02
CA GLU A 107 25.56 -1.30 1.26
C GLU A 107 24.62 -2.20 0.46
N ALA A 108 23.35 -1.79 0.34
CA ALA A 108 22.31 -2.61 -0.27
C ALA A 108 21.22 -1.81 -0.98
N ILE A 109 20.55 -2.52 -1.88
CA ILE A 109 19.24 -2.17 -2.43
C ILE A 109 18.19 -3.00 -1.65
N LEU A 110 17.18 -2.35 -1.09
CA LEU A 110 16.07 -3.01 -0.41
C LEU A 110 14.79 -2.82 -1.21
N LEU A 111 14.04 -3.89 -1.45
CA LEU A 111 12.81 -3.93 -2.25
C LEU A 111 11.71 -4.64 -1.46
N ALA A 112 10.46 -4.20 -1.61
CA ALA A 112 9.31 -4.89 -1.03
C ALA A 112 8.07 -4.88 -1.94
N CYS A 113 7.28 -5.96 -1.86
CA CYS A 113 5.97 -6.10 -2.48
C CYS A 113 4.93 -6.59 -1.46
N GLU A 114 3.68 -6.17 -1.66
CA GLU A 114 2.50 -6.70 -0.95
C GLU A 114 2.23 -8.16 -1.35
N SER A 115 1.40 -8.87 -0.59
CA SER A 115 0.96 -10.22 -0.94
C SER A 115 -0.01 -10.23 -2.13
N THR A 116 -0.15 -11.40 -2.75
CA THR A 116 -1.19 -11.72 -3.72
C THR A 116 -1.96 -12.95 -3.25
N ASP A 117 -3.01 -13.35 -3.97
CA ASP A 117 -3.74 -14.61 -3.69
C ASP A 117 -2.84 -15.87 -3.71
N GLU A 118 -1.68 -15.80 -4.37
CA GLU A 118 -0.74 -16.92 -4.53
C GLU A 118 0.59 -16.76 -3.76
N LEU A 119 1.02 -15.53 -3.48
CA LEU A 119 2.35 -15.22 -2.93
C LEU A 119 2.25 -14.37 -1.66
N ALA A 120 2.98 -14.75 -0.61
CA ALA A 120 3.18 -13.89 0.56
C ALA A 120 3.96 -12.61 0.20
N SER A 121 3.69 -11.51 0.92
CA SER A 121 4.46 -10.26 0.85
C SER A 121 5.94 -10.53 1.11
N LYS A 122 6.83 -9.90 0.34
CA LYS A 122 8.27 -10.22 0.36
C LYS A 122 9.12 -9.00 0.65
N LEU A 123 10.13 -9.19 1.49
CA LEU A 123 11.26 -8.27 1.65
C LEU A 123 12.47 -8.89 0.94
N HIS A 124 13.04 -8.17 -0.02
CA HIS A 124 14.18 -8.61 -0.83
C HIS A 124 15.33 -7.61 -0.70
N CYS A 125 16.54 -8.10 -0.45
CA CYS A 125 17.72 -7.27 -0.24
C CYS A 125 18.86 -7.75 -1.13
N LEU A 126 19.41 -6.84 -1.93
CA LEU A 126 20.63 -7.05 -2.69
C LEU A 126 21.77 -6.34 -1.95
N HIS A 127 22.44 -7.05 -1.06
CA HIS A 127 23.58 -6.60 -0.25
C HIS A 127 24.87 -6.61 -1.10
N PHE A 128 24.95 -5.68 -2.05
CA PHE A 128 26.01 -5.60 -3.04
C PHE A 128 27.40 -5.38 -2.43
N SER A 129 27.49 -4.73 -1.25
CA SER A 129 28.75 -4.56 -0.51
C SER A 129 29.27 -5.83 0.16
N SER A 130 28.55 -6.96 0.12
CA SER A 130 29.07 -8.22 0.69
C SER A 130 30.38 -8.64 0.01
N TRP A 131 31.30 -9.16 0.81
CA TRP A 131 32.58 -9.73 0.38
C TRP A 131 32.47 -11.21 -0.02
N ASP A 132 31.35 -11.86 0.33
CA ASP A 132 31.09 -13.26 -0.01
C ASP A 132 30.30 -13.39 -1.33
N SER A 133 29.98 -14.64 -1.69
CA SER A 133 29.17 -14.97 -2.88
C SER A 133 27.66 -14.76 -2.68
N SER A 134 27.19 -14.53 -1.45
CA SER A 134 25.77 -14.50 -1.09
C SER A 134 25.26 -13.06 -0.99
N LYS A 135 25.21 -12.40 -2.15
CA LYS A 135 24.89 -10.97 -2.27
C LYS A 135 23.38 -10.64 -2.23
N GLU A 136 22.51 -11.62 -2.14
CA GLU A 136 21.07 -11.40 -2.08
C GLU A 136 20.37 -12.36 -1.12
N TRP A 137 19.26 -11.90 -0.53
CA TRP A 137 18.34 -12.71 0.26
C TRP A 137 16.92 -12.17 0.14
N ILE A 138 15.94 -13.08 0.21
CA ILE A 138 14.52 -12.79 0.22
C ILE A 138 13.85 -13.47 1.41
N VAL A 139 12.88 -12.82 2.04
CA VAL A 139 12.08 -13.37 3.13
C VAL A 139 10.61 -13.07 2.92
N ASP A 140 9.79 -14.09 3.12
CA ASP A 140 8.34 -14.01 3.07
C ASP A 140 7.80 -13.59 4.44
N MET A 141 6.87 -12.63 4.44
CA MET A 141 6.08 -12.30 5.63
C MET A 141 5.10 -13.45 5.95
N PRO A 142 4.61 -13.55 7.20
CA PRO A 142 3.52 -14.44 7.56
C PRO A 142 2.26 -14.23 6.72
N GLN A 143 1.37 -15.23 6.70
CA GLN A 143 0.12 -15.16 5.95
C GLN A 143 -0.76 -14.00 6.44
N ASN A 144 -1.28 -13.19 5.50
CA ASN A 144 -2.06 -11.97 5.73
C ASN A 144 -1.28 -10.84 6.45
N GLU A 145 0.04 -10.80 6.31
CA GLU A 145 0.89 -9.70 6.75
C GLU A 145 1.62 -9.08 5.54
N ASP A 146 1.36 -7.79 5.30
CA ASP A 146 1.86 -7.04 4.14
C ASP A 146 2.83 -5.95 4.59
N ILE A 147 3.90 -5.72 3.82
CA ILE A 147 4.85 -4.64 4.09
C ILE A 147 4.27 -3.29 3.63
N GLU A 148 4.10 -2.36 4.57
CA GLU A 148 3.56 -1.01 4.33
C GLU A 148 4.67 0.04 4.16
N ALA A 149 5.81 -0.12 4.84
CA ALA A 149 6.97 0.76 4.72
C ALA A 149 8.27 0.01 5.05
N ILE A 150 9.39 0.46 4.48
CA ILE A 150 10.74 -0.09 4.73
C ILE A 150 11.75 1.03 4.97
N CYS A 151 12.89 0.71 5.56
CA CYS A 151 14.07 1.57 5.50
C CYS A 151 15.37 0.79 5.72
N LEU A 152 16.47 1.33 5.20
CA LEU A 152 17.84 0.88 5.48
C LEU A 152 18.52 1.75 6.54
N GLY A 153 19.32 1.12 7.39
CA GLY A 153 20.31 1.78 8.24
C GLY A 153 21.72 1.25 7.96
N GLN A 154 22.63 1.37 8.92
CA GLN A 154 23.99 0.84 8.82
C GLN A 154 24.02 -0.63 9.24
N GLY A 155 24.18 -1.56 8.30
CA GLY A 155 24.22 -3.00 8.59
C GLY A 155 22.86 -3.61 8.99
N TRP A 156 21.74 -2.89 8.85
CA TRP A 156 20.40 -3.38 9.15
C TRP A 156 19.32 -2.82 8.20
N ALA A 157 18.21 -3.53 8.12
CA ALA A 157 16.98 -3.16 7.42
C ALA A 157 15.77 -3.28 8.36
N ALA A 158 14.73 -2.49 8.14
CA ALA A 158 13.47 -2.60 8.85
C ALA A 158 12.28 -2.62 7.88
N ALA A 159 11.23 -3.36 8.25
CA ALA A 159 9.93 -3.32 7.60
C ALA A 159 8.82 -3.10 8.63
N ALA A 160 7.94 -2.14 8.40
CA ALA A 160 6.66 -2.01 9.08
C ALA A 160 5.56 -2.70 8.27
N THR A 161 4.66 -3.40 8.94
CA THR A 161 3.66 -4.26 8.30
C THR A 161 2.22 -3.96 8.74
N SER A 162 1.26 -4.41 7.92
CA SER A 162 -0.19 -4.28 8.16
C SER A 162 -0.66 -4.95 9.45
N ALA A 163 0.13 -5.88 10.01
CA ALA A 163 -0.07 -6.47 11.34
C ALA A 163 0.26 -5.51 12.50
N LEU A 164 0.59 -4.24 12.21
CA LEU A 164 1.16 -3.26 13.15
C LEU A 164 2.44 -3.79 13.83
N LEU A 165 3.29 -4.48 13.07
CA LEU A 165 4.59 -4.93 13.54
C LEU A 165 5.71 -4.15 12.83
N LEU A 166 6.78 -3.88 13.56
CA LEU A 166 8.08 -3.56 12.98
C LEU A 166 8.98 -4.79 13.11
N ARG A 167 9.55 -5.23 12.00
CA ARG A 167 10.51 -6.33 11.90
C ARG A 167 11.88 -5.77 11.56
N LEU A 168 12.89 -6.08 12.38
CA LEU A 168 14.29 -5.75 12.11
C LEU A 168 15.03 -6.94 11.49
N PHE A 169 15.93 -6.66 10.57
CA PHE A 169 16.81 -7.63 9.93
C PHE A 169 18.24 -7.08 9.90
N THR A 170 19.26 -7.95 10.01
CA THR A 170 20.61 -7.56 9.58
C THR A 170 20.64 -7.38 8.06
N ILE A 171 21.62 -6.63 7.56
CA ILE A 171 21.80 -6.45 6.11
C ILE A 171 22.09 -7.78 5.37
N GLY A 172 22.55 -8.80 6.09
CA GLY A 172 22.73 -10.18 5.63
C GLY A 172 21.55 -11.12 5.86
N GLY A 173 20.36 -10.61 6.20
CA GLY A 173 19.11 -11.39 6.21
C GLY A 173 18.76 -12.13 7.50
N VAL A 174 19.50 -11.90 8.59
CA VAL A 174 19.16 -12.48 9.90
C VAL A 174 18.05 -11.63 10.55
N GLN A 175 16.86 -12.22 10.74
CA GLN A 175 15.79 -11.56 11.49
C GLN A 175 16.24 -11.30 12.94
N LYS A 176 16.09 -10.06 13.40
CA LYS A 176 16.38 -9.62 14.76
C LYS A 176 15.09 -9.44 15.58
N GLU A 177 14.97 -8.36 16.33
CA GLU A 177 13.82 -8.05 17.17
C GLU A 177 12.58 -7.73 16.32
N VAL A 178 11.41 -8.08 16.86
CA VAL A 178 10.10 -7.73 16.29
C VAL A 178 9.27 -7.12 17.42
N PHE A 179 8.62 -5.98 17.18
CA PHE A 179 7.77 -5.31 18.17
C PHE A 179 6.57 -4.62 17.54
N SER A 180 5.51 -4.41 18.31
CA SER A 180 4.29 -3.76 17.83
C SER A 180 4.43 -2.25 17.70
N LEU A 181 3.90 -1.70 16.61
CA LEU A 181 3.73 -0.27 16.39
C LEU A 181 2.47 0.22 17.14
N PRO A 182 2.52 1.41 17.76
CA PRO A 182 1.37 2.00 18.47
C PRO A 182 0.24 2.48 17.53
N GLY A 183 0.47 2.51 16.21
CA GLY A 183 -0.53 2.84 15.20
C GLY A 183 0.00 2.64 13.77
N PRO A 184 -0.86 2.77 12.74
CA PRO A 184 -0.49 2.54 11.34
C PRO A 184 0.67 3.44 10.89
N VAL A 185 1.62 2.86 10.16
CA VAL A 185 2.83 3.57 9.70
C VAL A 185 2.49 4.59 8.61
N VAL A 186 3.30 5.64 8.53
CA VAL A 186 3.22 6.70 7.51
C VAL A 186 4.48 6.69 6.64
N SER A 187 5.66 6.67 7.26
CA SER A 187 6.95 6.58 6.59
C SER A 187 8.00 6.18 7.62
N MET A 188 9.09 5.58 7.14
CA MET A 188 10.26 5.21 7.92
C MET A 188 11.54 5.80 7.30
N ALA A 189 12.58 5.92 8.11
CA ALA A 189 13.95 6.22 7.67
C ALA A 189 14.95 5.60 8.66
N GLY A 190 16.10 5.15 8.15
CA GLY A 190 17.23 4.70 8.97
C GLY A 190 18.49 5.55 8.68
N HIS A 191 19.34 5.72 9.70
CA HIS A 191 20.65 6.34 9.54
C HIS A 191 21.60 5.91 10.67
N GLY A 192 22.69 5.20 10.33
CA GLY A 192 23.53 4.59 11.37
C GLY A 192 22.71 3.54 12.15
N GLU A 193 22.73 3.64 13.47
CA GLU A 193 21.91 2.81 14.38
C GLU A 193 20.53 3.43 14.69
N GLN A 194 20.21 4.60 14.12
CA GLN A 194 18.95 5.31 14.39
C GLN A 194 17.86 4.86 13.43
N LEU A 195 16.72 4.45 14.00
CA LEU A 195 15.46 4.21 13.29
C LEU A 195 14.47 5.33 13.60
N PHE A 196 13.92 5.96 12.56
CA PHE A 196 12.88 6.98 12.66
C PHE A 196 11.58 6.47 12.05
N ILE A 197 10.49 6.52 12.83
CA ILE A 197 9.16 6.01 12.46
C ILE A 197 8.14 7.13 12.66
N ILE A 198 7.36 7.44 11.62
CA ILE A 198 6.16 8.28 11.73
C ILE A 198 4.94 7.37 11.59
N TYR A 199 3.93 7.57 12.45
CA TYR A 199 2.70 6.77 12.49
C TYR A 199 1.49 7.65 12.88
N HIS A 200 0.28 7.14 12.65
CA HIS A 200 -0.95 7.76 13.13
C HIS A 200 -1.24 7.36 14.58
N ARG A 201 -1.22 8.34 15.49
CA ARG A 201 -1.66 8.18 16.88
C ARG A 201 -3.19 8.06 17.04
#